data_AF-A0AAD2FYL2-F1
#
_entry.id   AF-A0AAD2FYL2-F1
#
_cell.length_a   1.000
_cell.length_b   1.000
_cell.length_c   1.000
_cell.angle_alpha   90.00
_cell.angle_beta   90.00
_cell.angle_gamma   90.00
#
_symmetry.space_group_name_H-M   'P 1'
#
loop_
_entity.id
_entity.type
_entity.pdbx_description
1 polymer ?
#
loop_
_entity_poly.entity_id
_entity_poly.type
_entity_poly.pdbx_seq_one_letter_code
_entity_poly.pdbx_strand_id
1 'polypeptide(L)'
;MLYPTESILITDSGADQFLAGYVWRRLGITGRHIALTGPIARRDIGTVLPVSSVAAKIIDEHGNTYCGKAHEVLHDTNPHQHESLLPPAQARAAGNAVDECPSDALTPRGDYGTQCCVISGHTLPLFFDGFKCYYSVEAITDEEMRTLPEIVFTSDEEYEPSARSKS
;
A
#
# COMPACT_ATOMS: atom_id res chain seq x y z
N MET A 1 7.44 20.03 -20.36
CA MET A 1 8.22 18.85 -19.97
C MET A 1 7.54 18.32 -18.72
N LEU A 2 6.67 17.32 -18.88
CA LEU A 2 5.98 16.70 -17.73
C LEU A 2 6.96 15.68 -17.17
N TYR A 3 7.41 15.86 -15.93
CA TYR A 3 8.15 14.81 -15.23
C TYR A 3 7.28 13.54 -15.26
N PRO A 4 7.83 12.35 -15.58
CA PRO A 4 7.08 11.13 -15.34
C PRO A 4 6.70 11.13 -13.86
N THR A 5 5.40 11.03 -13.59
CA THR A 5 4.89 10.99 -12.22
C THR A 5 5.43 9.73 -11.59
N GLU A 6 6.33 9.88 -10.62
CA GLU A 6 6.86 8.76 -9.86
C GLU A 6 5.69 7.97 -9.26
N SER A 7 5.74 6.64 -9.36
CA SER A 7 4.70 5.80 -8.79
C SER A 7 5.03 5.55 -7.32
N ILE A 8 4.02 5.69 -6.46
CA ILE A 8 4.22 5.69 -5.00
C ILE A 8 3.15 4.83 -4.32
N LEU A 9 3.48 4.33 -3.13
CA LEU A 9 2.55 3.67 -2.21
C LEU A 9 2.38 4.56 -0.98
N ILE A 10 1.21 5.14 -0.83
CA ILE A 10 0.86 6.05 0.25
C ILE A 10 0.23 5.24 1.39
N THR A 11 0.65 5.48 2.63
CA THR A 11 -0.13 5.03 3.78
C THR A 11 -1.35 5.94 3.93
N ASP A 12 -2.55 5.38 3.77
CA ASP A 12 -3.78 6.16 3.70
C ASP A 12 -4.87 5.57 4.60
N SER A 13 -5.11 6.24 5.72
CA SER A 13 -6.18 5.88 6.67
C SER A 13 -7.59 6.18 6.16
N GLY A 14 -7.73 6.94 5.05
CA GLY A 14 -9.00 7.17 4.37
C GLY A 14 -9.40 6.04 3.42
N ALA A 15 -8.47 5.14 3.06
CA ALA A 15 -8.75 3.98 2.25
C ALA A 15 -9.20 2.79 3.11
N ASP A 16 -10.25 2.08 2.68
CA ASP A 16 -10.73 0.89 3.36
C ASP A 16 -10.05 -0.40 2.88
N GLN A 17 -9.59 -0.40 1.62
CA GLN A 17 -8.96 -1.54 0.93
C GLN A 17 -7.70 -1.08 0.20
N PHE A 18 -6.68 -1.95 0.17
CA PHE A 18 -5.46 -1.70 -0.58
C PHE A 18 -5.79 -1.48 -2.06
N LEU A 19 -5.31 -0.36 -2.59
CA LEU A 19 -5.38 -0.03 -4.02
C LEU A 19 -3.99 -0.14 -4.62
N ALA A 20 -3.77 -1.12 -5.48
CA ALA A 20 -2.56 -1.26 -6.27
C ALA A 20 -2.71 -0.48 -7.57
N GLY A 21 -1.84 0.50 -7.77
CA GLY A 21 -1.76 1.28 -9.01
C GLY A 21 -1.15 0.52 -10.18
N TYR A 22 -0.97 1.21 -11.30
CA TYR A 22 -0.63 0.62 -12.60
C TYR A 22 0.67 -0.19 -12.64
N VAL A 23 1.68 0.21 -11.86
CA VAL A 23 3.02 -0.41 -11.89
C VAL A 23 3.08 -1.76 -11.19
N TRP A 24 2.04 -2.11 -10.43
CA TRP A 24 1.99 -3.39 -9.74
C TRP A 24 1.75 -4.53 -10.72
N ARG A 25 2.55 -5.58 -10.60
CA ARG A 25 2.36 -6.81 -11.35
C ARG A 25 1.29 -7.67 -10.68
N ARG A 26 0.27 -8.08 -11.43
CA ARG A 26 -0.71 -9.08 -10.94
C ARG A 26 -0.07 -10.47 -10.86
N LEU A 27 -0.15 -11.10 -9.70
CA LEU A 27 0.27 -12.49 -9.46
C LEU A 27 -0.89 -13.47 -9.62
N GLY A 28 -2.09 -13.07 -9.23
CA GLY A 28 -3.30 -13.90 -9.29
C GLY A 28 -4.57 -13.11 -8.98
N ILE A 29 -5.72 -13.73 -9.22
CA ILE A 29 -7.06 -13.21 -8.90
C ILE A 29 -7.68 -14.17 -7.89
N THR A 30 -8.28 -13.66 -6.81
CA THR A 30 -8.82 -14.48 -5.72
C THR A 30 -10.25 -14.97 -6.00
N GLY A 31 -10.87 -14.49 -7.09
CA GLY A 31 -12.23 -14.81 -7.51
C GLY A 31 -13.29 -13.87 -6.91
N ARG A 32 -12.91 -13.10 -5.89
CA ARG A 32 -13.73 -12.06 -5.28
C ARG A 32 -13.74 -10.79 -6.12
N HIS A 33 -14.80 -10.01 -5.93
CA HIS A 33 -14.98 -8.72 -6.59
C HIS A 33 -15.54 -7.72 -5.58
N ILE A 34 -15.04 -6.49 -5.60
CA ILE A 34 -15.50 -5.42 -4.73
C ILE A 34 -16.00 -4.26 -5.59
N ALA A 35 -17.16 -3.72 -5.24
CA ALA A 35 -17.70 -2.51 -5.85
C ALA A 35 -17.08 -1.28 -5.16
N LEU A 36 -16.53 -0.37 -5.97
CA LEU A 36 -15.97 0.89 -5.49
C LEU A 36 -17.08 1.81 -4.96
N THR A 37 -16.93 2.27 -3.73
CA THR A 37 -17.86 3.23 -3.07
C THR A 37 -17.27 4.64 -2.97
N GLY A 38 -15.97 4.80 -3.24
CA GLY A 38 -15.24 6.07 -3.23
C GLY A 38 -14.63 6.44 -4.59
N PRO A 39 -14.15 7.69 -4.75
CA PRO A 39 -13.56 8.15 -6.01
C PRO A 39 -12.17 7.54 -6.22
N ILE A 40 -11.94 6.96 -7.40
CA ILE A 40 -10.62 6.55 -7.91
C ILE A 40 -10.42 7.23 -9.26
N ALA A 41 -9.17 7.48 -9.67
CA ALA A 41 -8.87 8.28 -10.86
C ALA A 41 -9.64 7.77 -12.10
N ARG A 42 -10.58 8.59 -12.58
CA ARG A 42 -11.44 8.32 -13.75
C ARG A 42 -12.30 7.06 -13.64
N ARG A 43 -12.65 6.62 -12.43
CA ARG A 43 -13.62 5.54 -12.20
C ARG A 43 -14.88 6.06 -11.53
N ASP A 44 -16.01 5.57 -12.01
CA ASP A 44 -17.31 5.87 -11.41
C ASP A 44 -17.53 5.00 -10.16
N ILE A 45 -18.24 5.56 -9.18
CA ILE A 45 -18.79 4.81 -8.05
C ILE A 45 -19.64 3.65 -8.62
N GLY A 46 -19.49 2.46 -8.04
CA GLY A 46 -20.12 1.23 -8.50
C GLY A 46 -19.28 0.42 -9.49
N THR A 47 -18.12 0.92 -9.92
CA THR A 47 -17.17 0.12 -10.70
C THR A 47 -16.72 -1.09 -9.88
N VAL A 48 -16.85 -2.28 -10.46
CA VAL A 48 -16.46 -3.53 -9.83
C VAL A 48 -15.04 -3.90 -10.22
N LEU A 49 -14.18 -4.12 -9.24
CA LEU A 49 -12.79 -4.51 -9.43
C LEU A 49 -12.56 -5.92 -8.90
N PRO A 50 -11.80 -6.76 -9.64
CA PRO A 50 -11.40 -8.06 -9.15
C PRO A 50 -10.39 -7.89 -8.01
N VAL A 51 -10.57 -8.68 -6.97
CA VAL A 51 -9.60 -8.78 -5.88
C VAL A 51 -8.43 -9.65 -6.34
N SER A 52 -7.22 -9.15 -6.14
CA SER A 52 -6.00 -9.72 -6.70
C SER A 52 -4.91 -9.89 -5.64
N SER A 53 -3.92 -10.71 -5.96
CA SER A 53 -2.60 -10.64 -5.36
C SER A 53 -1.65 -9.96 -6.34
N VAL A 54 -0.78 -9.09 -5.84
CA VAL A 54 0.12 -8.26 -6.64
C VAL A 54 1.53 -8.23 -6.05
N ALA A 55 2.50 -7.85 -6.89
CA ALA A 55 3.86 -7.54 -6.47
C ALA A 55 4.38 -6.27 -7.15
N ALA A 56 5.23 -5.53 -6.45
CA ALA A 56 5.99 -4.42 -6.97
C ALA A 56 7.34 -4.32 -6.26
N LYS A 57 8.27 -3.55 -6.83
CA LYS A 57 9.52 -3.23 -6.17
C LYS A 57 9.28 -2.02 -5.31
N ILE A 58 9.55 -2.17 -4.02
CA ILE A 58 9.37 -1.13 -3.01
C ILE A 58 10.73 -0.56 -2.66
N ILE A 59 10.80 0.77 -2.59
CA ILE A 59 12.00 1.50 -2.23
C ILE A 59 11.68 2.36 -1.01
N ASP A 60 12.42 2.14 0.08
CA ASP A 60 12.29 2.91 1.32
C ASP A 60 13.06 4.23 1.28
N GLU A 61 12.88 5.07 2.31
CA GLU A 61 13.55 6.39 2.40
C GLU A 61 15.08 6.29 2.32
N HIS A 62 15.65 5.17 2.73
CA HIS A 62 17.09 4.94 2.75
C HIS A 62 17.60 4.31 1.44
N GLY A 63 16.71 4.06 0.47
CA GLY A 63 17.03 3.45 -0.81
C GLY A 63 17.16 1.94 -0.77
N ASN A 64 16.77 1.27 0.33
CA ASN A 64 16.73 -0.18 0.35
C ASN A 64 15.56 -0.67 -0.52
N THR A 65 15.75 -1.81 -1.16
CA THR A 65 14.78 -2.34 -2.12
C THR A 65 14.25 -3.70 -1.69
N TYR A 66 12.95 -3.91 -1.91
CA TYR A 66 12.23 -5.10 -1.49
C TYR A 66 11.30 -5.59 -2.60
N CYS A 67 11.07 -6.91 -2.64
CA CYS A 67 9.94 -7.48 -3.36
C CYS A 67 8.69 -7.33 -2.47
N GLY A 68 7.94 -6.26 -2.67
CA GLY A 68 6.69 -6.00 -1.96
C GLY A 68 5.54 -6.78 -2.57
N LYS A 69 4.84 -7.56 -1.75
CA LYS A 69 3.62 -8.27 -2.12
C LYS A 69 2.43 -7.74 -1.33
N ALA A 70 1.28 -7.75 -1.97
CA ALA A 70 0.02 -7.47 -1.32
C ALA A 70 -1.05 -8.41 -1.85
N HIS A 71 -1.82 -8.95 -0.94
CA HIS A 71 -2.95 -9.84 -1.16
C HIS A 71 -4.26 -9.13 -0.83
N GLU A 72 -5.37 -9.67 -1.34
CA GLU A 72 -6.67 -9.04 -1.20
C GLU A 72 -6.64 -7.55 -1.58
N VAL A 73 -6.20 -7.24 -2.80
CA VAL A 73 -6.09 -5.85 -3.28
C VAL A 73 -6.99 -5.55 -4.46
N LEU A 74 -7.39 -4.29 -4.58
CA LEU A 74 -7.96 -3.75 -5.80
C LEU A 74 -6.82 -3.33 -6.71
N HIS A 75 -6.65 -4.03 -7.83
CA HIS A 75 -5.61 -3.68 -8.80
C HIS A 75 -6.20 -2.85 -9.94
N ASP A 76 -5.88 -1.56 -9.95
CA ASP A 76 -6.24 -0.64 -11.01
C ASP A 76 -5.16 -0.58 -12.10
N THR A 77 -5.50 -1.11 -13.28
CA THR A 77 -4.62 -1.12 -14.46
C THR A 77 -4.72 0.16 -15.31
N ASN A 78 -5.37 1.22 -14.81
CA ASN A 78 -5.39 2.52 -15.48
C ASN A 78 -3.98 3.13 -15.47
N PRO A 79 -3.37 3.43 -16.62
CA PRO A 79 -2.00 3.98 -16.69
C PRO A 79 -1.83 5.35 -16.01
N HIS A 80 -2.93 6.01 -15.63
CA HIS A 80 -2.90 7.26 -14.87
C HIS A 80 -2.98 7.07 -13.35
N GLN A 81 -3.19 5.85 -12.85
CA GLN A 81 -3.23 5.52 -11.43
C GLN A 81 -1.80 5.21 -10.94
N HIS A 82 -0.99 6.25 -10.75
CA HIS A 82 0.39 6.15 -10.25
C HIS A 82 0.48 6.04 -8.72
N GLU A 83 -0.58 6.45 -8.02
CA GLU A 83 -0.68 6.36 -6.57
C GLU A 83 -1.36 5.05 -6.17
N SER A 84 -0.68 4.31 -5.32
CA SER A 84 -1.22 3.14 -4.63
C SER A 84 -1.53 3.53 -3.19
N LEU A 85 -2.52 2.89 -2.58
CA LEU A 85 -2.97 3.20 -1.23
C LEU A 85 -2.84 1.95 -0.36
N LEU A 86 -2.13 2.08 0.77
CA LEU A 86 -2.00 1.09 1.82
C LEU A 86 -2.84 1.54 3.03
N PRO A 87 -4.03 0.95 3.25
CA PRO A 87 -4.77 1.14 4.49
C PRO A 87 -3.97 0.62 5.69
N PRO A 88 -3.67 1.44 6.70
CA PRO A 88 -3.07 0.97 7.94
C PRO A 88 -3.92 -0.10 8.63
N ALA A 89 -5.25 -0.03 8.50
CA ALA A 89 -6.16 -1.03 9.06
C ALA A 89 -5.95 -2.43 8.46
N GLN A 90 -5.86 -2.52 7.13
CA GLN A 90 -5.63 -3.79 6.44
C GLN A 90 -4.21 -4.33 6.72
N ALA A 91 -3.20 -3.45 6.74
CA ALA A 91 -1.85 -3.83 7.12
C ALA A 91 -1.81 -4.45 8.52
N ARG A 92 -2.48 -3.81 9.49
CA ARG A 92 -2.57 -4.30 10.87
C ARG A 92 -3.36 -5.60 11.01
N ALA A 93 -4.41 -5.80 10.21
CA ALA A 93 -5.13 -7.07 10.17
C ALA A 93 -4.22 -8.23 9.72
N ALA A 94 -3.24 -7.95 8.86
CA ALA A 94 -2.22 -8.92 8.45
C ALA A 94 -1.06 -9.07 9.47
N GLY A 95 -1.14 -8.45 10.64
CA GLY A 95 -0.13 -8.50 11.69
C GLY A 95 1.04 -7.51 11.52
N ASN A 96 0.95 -6.58 10.58
CA ASN A 96 1.96 -5.55 10.37
C ASN A 96 1.70 -4.31 11.24
N ALA A 97 2.71 -3.45 11.42
CA ALA A 97 2.55 -2.15 12.08
C ALA A 97 2.79 -1.00 11.11
N VAL A 98 2.07 0.10 11.31
CA VAL A 98 2.19 1.33 10.53
C VAL A 98 2.14 2.50 11.50
N ASP A 99 3.21 3.30 11.53
CA ASP A 99 3.30 4.56 12.24
C ASP A 99 3.59 5.70 11.26
N GLU A 100 2.61 6.60 11.14
CA GLU A 100 2.64 7.77 10.25
C GLU A 100 2.91 9.05 11.05
N CYS A 101 3.10 8.95 12.37
CA CYS A 101 3.36 10.09 13.22
C CYS A 101 4.72 10.71 12.85
N PRO A 102 4.79 12.03 12.63
CA PRO A 102 6.05 12.70 12.32
C PRO A 102 7.13 12.43 13.38
N SER A 103 8.37 12.28 12.93
CA SER A 103 9.51 11.96 13.79
C SER A 103 9.85 13.05 14.82
N ASP A 104 9.40 14.27 14.58
CA ASP A 104 9.51 15.42 15.49
C ASP A 104 8.26 15.66 16.35
N ALA A 105 7.18 14.89 16.13
CA ALA A 105 5.96 14.96 16.91
C ALA A 105 5.99 14.00 18.10
N LEU A 106 5.63 14.54 19.28
CA LEU A 106 5.41 13.74 20.48
C LEU A 106 4.03 13.10 20.45
N THR A 107 4.01 11.77 20.58
CA THR A 107 2.78 11.02 20.84
C THR A 107 2.23 11.38 22.23
N PRO A 108 0.94 11.11 22.51
CA PRO A 108 0.36 11.29 23.85
C PRO A 108 1.05 10.52 24.97
N ARG A 109 1.90 9.53 24.65
CA ARG A 109 2.68 8.74 25.61
C ARG A 109 4.07 9.30 25.88
N GLY A 110 4.49 10.34 25.15
CA GLY A 110 5.81 10.95 25.26
C GLY A 110 6.87 10.31 24.36
N ASP A 111 6.51 9.32 23.55
CA ASP A 111 7.38 8.75 22.52
C ASP A 111 7.31 9.61 21.24
N TYR A 112 8.40 9.67 20.47
CA TYR A 112 8.39 10.30 19.14
C TYR A 112 7.80 9.35 18.09
N GLY A 113 7.17 9.91 17.07
CA GLY A 113 6.76 9.15 15.89
C GLY A 113 7.96 8.54 15.16
N THR A 114 7.76 7.45 14.43
CA THR A 114 8.85 6.77 13.72
C THR A 114 8.76 6.85 12.21
N GLN A 115 7.63 7.30 11.65
CA GLN A 115 7.39 7.37 10.21
C GLN A 115 7.84 6.10 9.48
N CYS A 116 7.41 4.93 9.97
CA CYS A 116 7.83 3.65 9.44
C CYS A 116 6.71 2.62 9.47
N CYS A 117 6.82 1.63 8.59
CA CYS A 117 6.05 0.40 8.72
C CYS A 117 6.93 -0.73 9.24
N VAL A 118 6.39 -1.58 10.11
CA VAL A 118 6.98 -2.88 10.43
C VAL A 118 6.22 -3.94 9.64
N ILE A 119 6.81 -4.37 8.52
CA ILE A 119 6.20 -5.32 7.57
C ILE A 119 7.01 -6.61 7.56
N SER A 120 6.37 -7.75 7.80
CA SER A 120 7.05 -9.07 7.81
C SER A 120 8.31 -9.11 8.69
N GLY A 121 8.32 -8.36 9.80
CA GLY A 121 9.46 -8.25 10.72
C GLY A 121 10.56 -7.25 10.30
N HIS A 122 10.43 -6.61 9.15
CA HIS A 122 11.33 -5.55 8.69
C HIS A 122 10.79 -4.17 9.08
N THR A 123 11.65 -3.28 9.56
CA THR A 123 11.31 -1.86 9.78
C THR A 123 11.68 -1.06 8.53
N LEU A 124 10.68 -0.51 7.84
CA LEU A 124 10.81 0.22 6.58
C LEU A 124 10.46 1.70 6.79
N PRO A 125 11.45 2.61 6.76
CA PRO A 125 11.21 4.05 6.89
C PRO A 125 10.47 4.59 5.66
N LEU A 126 9.48 5.46 5.92
CA LEU A 126 8.65 6.11 4.91
C LEU A 126 9.30 7.43 4.49
N PHE A 127 9.19 7.78 3.22
CA PHE A 127 9.37 9.16 2.80
C PHE A 127 8.26 10.04 3.37
N PHE A 128 8.55 11.31 3.62
CA PHE A 128 7.55 12.31 4.02
C PHE A 128 7.77 13.64 3.29
N ASP A 129 6.76 14.10 2.58
CA ASP A 129 6.81 15.36 1.80
C ASP A 129 6.13 16.55 2.50
N GLY A 130 5.76 16.39 3.78
CA GLY A 130 4.99 17.38 4.53
C GLY A 130 3.47 17.19 4.45
N PHE A 131 2.99 16.28 3.59
CA PHE A 131 1.58 15.97 3.42
C PHE A 131 1.27 14.47 3.56
N LYS A 132 2.10 13.61 2.97
CA LYS A 132 1.88 12.16 2.92
C LYS A 132 3.13 11.37 3.33
N CYS A 133 2.92 10.23 3.96
CA CYS A 133 3.95 9.21 4.17
C CYS A 133 3.84 8.16 3.05
N TYR A 134 4.96 7.81 2.42
CA TYR A 134 4.93 6.93 1.26
C TYR A 134 6.21 6.13 1.02
N TYR A 135 6.12 5.12 0.16
CA TYR A 135 7.24 4.45 -0.49
C TYR A 135 7.29 4.81 -1.98
N SER A 136 8.48 4.81 -2.57
CA SER A 136 8.60 4.80 -4.03
C SER A 136 8.38 3.38 -4.55
N VAL A 137 7.72 3.28 -5.70
CA VAL A 137 7.25 2.01 -6.27
C VAL A 137 7.66 1.90 -7.74
N GLU A 138 8.33 0.82 -8.07
CA GLU A 138 8.70 0.47 -9.43
C GLU A 138 8.05 -0.84 -9.87
N ALA A 139 7.91 -1.02 -11.19
CA ALA A 139 7.54 -2.30 -11.76
C ALA A 139 8.64 -3.34 -11.44
N ILE A 140 8.23 -4.54 -11.00
CA ILE A 140 9.15 -5.59 -10.58
C ILE A 140 9.43 -6.60 -11.68
N THR A 141 10.70 -6.97 -11.84
CA THR A 141 11.15 -8.01 -12.78
C THR A 141 11.11 -9.41 -12.16
N ASP A 142 11.14 -10.46 -13.00
CA ASP A 142 11.24 -11.84 -12.53
C ASP A 142 12.51 -12.14 -11.73
N GLU A 143 13.60 -11.42 -12.01
CA GLU A 143 14.85 -11.57 -11.26
C GLU A 143 14.75 -10.91 -9.89
N GLU A 144 14.18 -9.70 -9.81
CA GLU A 144 13.97 -9.00 -8.54
C GLU A 144 13.00 -9.77 -7.63
N MET A 145 11.92 -10.35 -8.17
CA MET A 145 11.04 -11.23 -7.38
C MET A 145 11.75 -12.47 -6.81
N ARG A 146 12.88 -12.90 -7.40
CA ARG A 146 13.66 -14.06 -6.93
C ARG A 146 14.79 -13.69 -5.98
N THR A 147 15.27 -12.45 -6.02
CA THR A 147 16.53 -12.05 -5.40
C THR A 147 16.37 -11.00 -4.30
N LEU A 148 15.35 -10.15 -4.37
CA LEU A 148 15.11 -9.13 -3.35
C LEU A 148 14.49 -9.75 -2.08
N PRO A 149 14.77 -9.17 -0.89
CA PRO A 149 14.06 -9.54 0.32
C PRO A 149 12.55 -9.34 0.14
N GLU A 150 11.76 -10.33 0.55
CA GLU A 150 10.31 -10.30 0.43
C GLU A 150 9.68 -9.59 1.63
N ILE A 151 8.74 -8.70 1.35
CA ILE A 151 7.85 -8.10 2.36
C ILE A 151 6.40 -8.26 1.91
N VAL A 152 5.50 -8.52 2.85
CA VAL A 152 4.10 -8.81 2.56
C VAL A 152 3.21 -7.83 3.34
N PHE A 153 2.62 -6.86 2.65
CA PHE A 153 1.85 -5.78 3.26
C PHE A 153 0.51 -6.24 3.85
N THR A 154 -0.12 -7.24 3.24
CA THR A 154 -1.48 -7.71 3.57
C THR A 154 -1.57 -9.24 3.47
N SER A 155 -2.57 -9.86 4.10
CA SER A 155 -2.72 -11.32 4.17
C SER A 155 -3.49 -11.91 2.99
N ASP A 156 -3.25 -13.20 2.71
CA ASP A 156 -4.02 -14.01 1.76
C ASP A 156 -5.41 -14.42 2.27
N GLU A 157 -5.68 -14.22 3.56
CA GLU A 157 -7.02 -14.34 4.15
C GLU A 157 -7.96 -13.25 3.65
N GLU A 158 -9.22 -13.61 3.41
CA GLU A 158 -10.29 -12.69 3.03
C GLU A 158 -10.37 -11.52 4.01
N TYR A 159 -10.19 -10.30 3.49
CA TYR A 159 -10.29 -9.08 4.27
C TYR A 159 -11.63 -8.40 4.03
N GLU A 160 -12.30 -8.05 5.13
CA GLU A 160 -13.50 -7.22 5.16
C GLU A 160 -13.21 -5.98 6.01
N PRO A 161 -13.30 -4.77 5.43
CA PRO A 161 -13.14 -3.54 6.19
C PRO A 161 -14.16 -3.50 7.32
N SER A 162 -13.70 -3.42 8.57
CA SER A 162 -14.61 -3.31 9.70
C SER A 162 -15.36 -1.98 9.61
N ALA A 163 -16.66 -2.03 9.38
CA ALA A 163 -17.51 -0.84 9.54
C ALA A 163 -17.34 -0.33 10.97
N ARG A 164 -17.18 0.99 11.13
CA ARG A 164 -17.14 1.66 12.43
C ARG A 164 -18.29 1.11 13.28
N SER A 165 -18.00 0.34 14.33
CA SER A 165 -19.04 -0.01 15.29
C SER A 165 -19.52 1.32 15.85
N LYS A 166 -20.80 1.65 15.65
CA LYS A 166 -21.43 2.77 16.34
C LYS A 166 -21.42 2.42 17.83
N SER A 167 -20.35 2.78 18.53
CA SER A 167 -20.35 2.91 19.99
C SER A 167 -20.99 4.24 20.36
#